data_AF-A0A830I3C2-F1
#
_entry.id   AF-A0A830I3C2-F1
#
_cell.length_a   1.000
_cell.length_b   1.000
_cell.length_c   1.000
_cell.angle_alpha   90.00
_cell.angle_beta   90.00
_cell.angle_gamma   90.00
#
_symmetry.space_group_name_H-M   'P 1'
#
loop_
_entity.id
_entity.type
_entity.pdbx_description
1 polymer ?
#
loop_
_entity_poly.entity_id
_entity_poly.type
_entity_poly.pdbx_seq_one_letter_code
_entity_poly.pdbx_strand_id
1 'polypeptide(L)'
;MSSPAALRLPVPGSVSMSLRGRPALVSHASQGRSRCRCRTSRRGFTTKAEAHPSFVAPDDAMMLLKTRSFKFVDLRPSDEYDSEHITKPPRCSVNVPPGKPGDPISRLAACGVAVNNNALLVSQDGVVAKNVADAIAAQWTGELAVLEGGYAAWREVWTTAGRRVPPKGRWMPTGTEALKSGLNVGDAAMSYEEQQNVEDATKY
;
A
#
# COMPACT_ATOMS: atom_id res chain seq x y z
N MET A 1 51.72 -13.19 -38.69
CA MET A 1 51.25 -12.12 -39.60
C MET A 1 50.19 -11.34 -38.82
N SER A 2 50.61 -10.48 -37.91
CA SER A 2 50.80 -9.03 -38.08
C SER A 2 49.57 -8.24 -37.61
N SER A 3 49.64 -7.74 -36.38
CA SER A 3 48.93 -6.52 -35.95
C SER A 3 49.44 -5.31 -36.76
N PRO A 4 48.64 -4.24 -36.85
CA PRO A 4 48.91 -3.02 -36.07
C PRO A 4 47.59 -2.31 -35.64
N ALA A 5 47.52 -1.20 -34.92
CA ALA A 5 48.35 -0.49 -33.98
C ALA A 5 47.41 0.51 -33.27
N ALA A 6 47.80 0.92 -32.07
CA ALA A 6 47.08 1.82 -31.18
C ALA A 6 47.04 3.28 -31.68
N LEU A 7 46.03 4.03 -31.23
CA LEU A 7 46.11 5.49 -31.09
C LEU A 7 45.50 5.92 -29.75
N ARG A 8 46.41 6.10 -28.77
CA ARG A 8 46.24 6.92 -27.57
C ARG A 8 46.57 8.36 -27.93
N LEU A 9 45.79 9.32 -27.44
CA LEU A 9 46.17 10.73 -27.34
C LEU A 9 45.85 11.30 -25.95
N PRO A 10 46.51 12.41 -25.53
CA PRO A 10 47.00 12.59 -24.16
C PRO A 10 46.22 13.59 -23.29
N VAL A 11 46.56 13.55 -22.00
CA VAL A 11 46.19 14.43 -20.87
C VAL A 11 46.86 15.81 -20.99
N PRO A 12 46.30 16.87 -20.39
CA PRO A 12 46.95 17.48 -19.21
C PRO A 12 45.89 17.95 -18.18
N GLY A 13 46.14 18.25 -16.91
CA GLY A 13 47.35 18.47 -16.15
C GLY A 13 46.91 19.01 -14.77
N SER A 14 47.67 18.63 -13.75
CA SER A 14 47.53 18.94 -12.33
C SER A 14 47.52 20.44 -12.00
N VAL A 15 46.72 20.86 -10.99
CA VAL A 15 47.15 21.91 -10.06
C VAL A 15 46.73 21.53 -8.62
N SER A 16 47.71 21.08 -7.86
CA SER A 16 47.71 21.07 -6.40
C SER A 16 48.22 22.43 -5.91
N MET A 17 47.43 23.15 -5.11
CA MET A 17 47.91 24.28 -4.34
C MET A 17 47.68 24.03 -2.86
N SER A 18 48.78 23.70 -2.19
CA SER A 18 48.98 23.84 -0.75
C SER A 18 49.37 25.29 -0.47
N LEU A 19 48.56 26.03 0.30
CA LEU A 19 49.01 27.26 0.96
C LEU A 19 48.59 27.27 2.43
N ARG A 20 49.62 27.59 3.22
CA ARG A 20 49.70 27.72 4.67
C ARG A 20 48.82 28.87 5.16
N GLY A 21 48.30 28.78 6.38
CA GLY A 21 47.78 29.95 7.08
C GLY A 21 46.97 29.64 8.33
N ARG A 22 47.65 29.47 9.47
CA ARG A 22 47.05 29.74 10.79
C ARG A 22 46.90 31.26 10.94
N PRO A 23 45.84 31.75 11.59
CA PRO A 23 46.05 32.14 12.99
C PRO A 23 44.95 31.67 13.94
N ALA A 24 45.37 31.53 15.19
CA ALA A 24 44.58 31.15 16.33
C ALA A 24 43.45 32.17 16.58
N LEU A 25 42.23 31.66 16.74
CA LEU A 25 41.13 32.42 17.31
C LEU A 25 40.74 31.79 18.63
N VAL A 26 41.02 32.58 19.67
CA VAL A 26 40.67 32.41 21.07
C VAL A 26 39.21 31.98 21.18
N SER A 27 38.98 30.78 21.71
CA SER A 27 37.64 30.32 22.09
C SER A 27 37.59 30.26 23.62
N HIS A 28 36.83 31.20 24.17
CA HIS A 28 36.51 31.30 25.59
C HIS A 28 36.04 29.95 26.14
N ALA A 29 36.69 29.50 27.21
CA ALA A 29 36.18 28.47 28.09
C ALA A 29 34.93 29.01 28.81
N SER A 30 33.75 28.65 28.35
CA SER A 30 32.52 28.79 29.11
C SER A 30 32.03 27.42 29.56
N GLN A 31 32.05 27.25 30.88
CA GLN A 31 31.48 26.16 31.66
C GLN A 31 30.09 25.77 31.16
N GLY A 32 29.91 24.49 30.86
CA GLY A 32 28.64 23.93 30.37
C GLY A 32 28.41 22.52 30.90
N ARG A 33 27.95 22.44 32.16
CA ARG A 33 27.14 21.38 32.77
C ARG A 33 27.32 19.95 32.26
N SER A 34 28.00 19.16 33.08
CA SER A 34 28.01 17.70 33.07
C SER A 34 26.58 17.15 33.03
N ARG A 35 26.14 16.67 31.86
CA ARG A 35 24.94 15.82 31.74
C ARG A 35 25.41 14.37 31.74
N CYS A 36 25.22 13.70 32.87
CA CYS A 36 25.31 12.26 32.99
C CYS A 36 24.49 11.60 31.88
N ARG A 37 25.16 11.08 30.85
CA ARG A 37 24.56 10.10 29.94
C ARG A 37 24.48 8.78 30.70
N CYS A 38 23.37 8.57 31.41
CA CYS A 38 22.94 7.22 31.73
C CYS A 38 22.64 6.53 30.40
N ARG A 39 23.67 5.86 29.86
CA ARG A 39 23.55 4.85 28.80
C ARG A 39 22.64 3.76 29.36
N THR A 40 21.34 3.90 29.16
CA THR A 40 20.42 2.77 29.22
C THR A 40 20.83 1.85 28.09
N SER A 41 21.67 0.87 28.45
CA SER A 41 21.94 -0.32 27.67
C SER A 41 20.58 -0.95 27.34
N ARG A 42 20.05 -0.65 26.15
CA ARG A 42 19.02 -1.48 25.54
C ARG A 42 19.71 -2.80 25.25
N ARG A 43 19.56 -3.74 26.19
CA ARG A 43 19.84 -5.16 25.94
C ARG A 43 19.00 -5.54 24.72
N GLY A 44 19.66 -5.71 23.59
CA GLY A 44 19.07 -6.27 22.38
C GLY A 44 18.74 -7.72 22.66
N PHE A 45 17.52 -7.96 23.11
CA PHE A 45 16.94 -9.29 23.11
C PHE A 45 16.37 -9.52 21.71
N THR A 46 17.22 -9.99 20.80
CA THR A 46 16.75 -10.54 19.52
C THR A 46 16.55 -12.03 19.69
N THR A 47 15.52 -12.41 20.47
CA THR A 47 14.91 -13.70 20.19
C THR A 47 14.29 -13.56 18.83
N LYS A 48 14.79 -14.34 17.84
CA LYS A 48 14.01 -14.69 16.66
C LYS A 48 12.75 -15.37 17.20
N ALA A 49 11.73 -14.56 17.49
CA ALA A 49 10.39 -15.07 17.72
C ALA A 49 10.04 -15.84 16.45
N GLU A 50 9.54 -17.06 16.61
CA GLU A 50 8.90 -17.75 15.51
C GLU A 50 7.96 -16.75 14.83
N ALA A 51 8.18 -16.53 13.54
CA ALA A 51 7.49 -15.51 12.77
C ALA A 51 6.05 -15.98 12.52
N HIS A 52 5.25 -16.01 13.58
CA HIS A 52 3.82 -16.20 13.48
C HIS A 52 3.24 -15.00 12.74
N PRO A 53 2.39 -15.21 11.73
CA PRO A 53 1.79 -14.10 11.00
C PRO A 53 0.99 -13.24 11.97
N SER A 54 1.25 -11.93 11.96
CA SER A 54 0.53 -11.00 12.83
C SER A 54 -0.87 -10.76 12.27
N PHE A 55 -1.88 -10.97 13.11
CA PHE A 55 -3.24 -10.55 12.79
C PHE A 55 -3.37 -9.06 13.06
N VAL A 56 -3.96 -8.34 12.11
CA VAL A 56 -4.06 -6.88 12.13
C VAL A 56 -5.50 -6.46 11.85
N ALA A 57 -6.03 -5.57 12.67
CA ALA A 57 -7.35 -4.98 12.49
C ALA A 57 -7.38 -4.02 11.26
N PRO A 58 -8.56 -3.77 10.66
CA PRO A 58 -8.67 -2.90 9.48
C PRO A 58 -8.10 -1.48 9.64
N ASP A 59 -8.23 -0.87 10.83
CA ASP A 59 -7.68 0.46 11.11
C ASP A 59 -6.14 0.47 11.09
N ASP A 60 -5.51 -0.52 11.70
CA ASP A 60 -4.06 -0.66 11.75
C ASP A 60 -3.49 -1.05 10.38
N ALA A 61 -4.20 -1.90 9.63
CA ALA A 61 -3.83 -2.30 8.28
C ALA A 61 -3.69 -1.09 7.34
N MET A 62 -4.60 -0.12 7.43
CA MET A 62 -4.50 1.12 6.66
C MET A 62 -3.25 1.94 7.01
N MET A 63 -2.85 1.95 8.29
CA MET A 63 -1.62 2.62 8.73
C MET A 63 -0.37 1.92 8.20
N LEU A 64 -0.37 0.59 8.15
CA LEU A 64 0.73 -0.21 7.56
C LEU A 64 0.90 0.09 6.07
N LEU A 65 -0.20 0.17 5.31
CA LEU A 65 -0.18 0.51 3.88
C LEU A 65 0.39 1.91 3.63
N LYS A 66 0.01 2.90 4.45
CA LYS A 66 0.45 4.30 4.27
C LYS A 66 1.87 4.56 4.75
N THR A 67 2.29 3.92 5.84
CA THR A 67 3.52 4.30 6.57
C THR A 67 4.66 3.32 6.30
N ARG A 68 4.38 2.03 6.18
CA ARG A 68 5.39 0.97 6.14
C ARG A 68 5.51 0.29 4.77
N SER A 69 4.93 0.89 3.73
CA SER A 69 5.00 0.44 2.33
C SER A 69 4.60 -1.03 2.15
N PHE A 70 3.56 -1.47 2.88
CA PHE A 70 3.02 -2.82 2.71
C PHE A 70 2.37 -2.98 1.34
N LYS A 71 2.54 -4.17 0.75
CA LYS A 71 1.76 -4.62 -0.40
C LYS A 71 0.50 -5.32 0.08
N PHE A 72 -0.64 -4.86 -0.42
CA PHE A 72 -1.94 -5.47 -0.22
C PHE A 72 -2.09 -6.64 -1.19
N VAL A 73 -2.02 -7.85 -0.68
CA VAL A 73 -2.12 -9.08 -1.47
C VAL A 73 -3.51 -9.65 -1.30
N ASP A 74 -4.31 -9.57 -2.35
CA ASP A 74 -5.66 -10.08 -2.39
C ASP A 74 -5.67 -11.53 -2.92
N LEU A 75 -6.10 -12.45 -2.07
CA LEU A 75 -6.18 -13.88 -2.33
C LEU A 75 -7.60 -14.32 -2.73
N ARG A 76 -8.48 -13.39 -3.10
CA ARG A 76 -9.79 -13.68 -3.67
C ARG A 76 -9.66 -14.12 -5.14
N PRO A 77 -10.66 -14.85 -5.69
CA PRO A 77 -10.68 -15.16 -7.12
C PRO A 77 -10.59 -13.89 -7.97
N SER A 78 -10.10 -14.02 -9.20
CA SER A 78 -9.90 -12.89 -10.13
C SER A 78 -11.17 -12.08 -10.33
N ASP A 79 -12.30 -12.77 -10.45
CA ASP A 79 -13.59 -12.15 -10.78
C ASP A 79 -14.05 -11.19 -9.66
N GLU A 80 -13.86 -11.58 -8.39
CA GLU A 80 -14.16 -10.73 -7.25
C GLU A 80 -13.20 -9.54 -7.16
N TYR A 81 -11.91 -9.75 -7.45
CA TYR A 81 -10.91 -8.69 -7.45
C TYR A 81 -11.14 -7.64 -8.53
N ASP A 82 -11.48 -8.09 -9.74
CA ASP A 82 -11.77 -7.21 -10.87
C ASP A 82 -13.05 -6.39 -10.62
N SER A 83 -14.04 -6.99 -9.94
CA SER A 83 -15.24 -6.27 -9.52
C SER A 83 -14.94 -5.16 -8.50
N GLU A 84 -14.11 -5.47 -7.50
CA GLU A 84 -13.77 -4.51 -6.44
C GLU A 84 -12.41 -4.84 -5.81
N HIS A 85 -11.45 -3.91 -5.92
CA HIS A 85 -10.17 -3.98 -5.23
C HIS A 85 -9.71 -2.61 -4.75
N ILE A 86 -8.71 -2.60 -3.88
CA ILE A 86 -8.12 -1.35 -3.40
C ILE A 86 -7.41 -0.64 -4.54
N THR A 87 -7.79 0.60 -4.79
CA THR A 87 -7.19 1.44 -5.85
C THR A 87 -6.22 2.48 -5.29
N LYS A 88 -6.26 2.74 -3.97
CA LYS A 88 -5.38 3.69 -3.28
C LYS A 88 -4.84 3.10 -1.99
N PRO A 89 -3.52 3.19 -1.70
CA PRO A 89 -2.49 3.85 -2.53
C PRO A 89 -2.19 3.11 -3.84
N PRO A 90 -1.75 3.82 -4.90
CA PRO A 90 -1.59 3.24 -6.23
C PRO A 90 -0.46 2.20 -6.24
N ARG A 91 -0.65 1.11 -7.01
CA ARG A 91 0.29 -0.03 -7.14
C ARG A 91 0.58 -0.78 -5.84
N CYS A 92 -0.25 -0.60 -4.82
CA CYS A 92 -0.11 -1.32 -3.55
C CYS A 92 -0.91 -2.62 -3.54
N SER A 93 -1.95 -2.75 -4.37
CA SER A 93 -2.77 -3.96 -4.49
C SER A 93 -2.27 -4.90 -5.57
N VAL A 94 -2.26 -6.20 -5.26
CA VAL A 94 -1.91 -7.29 -6.18
C VAL A 94 -2.87 -8.45 -5.94
N ASN A 95 -3.46 -8.99 -7.00
CA ASN A 95 -4.29 -10.20 -6.93
C ASN A 95 -3.44 -11.47 -7.09
N VAL A 96 -3.66 -12.44 -6.22
CA VAL A 96 -3.05 -13.77 -6.25
C VAL A 96 -4.14 -14.81 -5.96
N PRO A 97 -4.92 -15.21 -6.98
CA PRO A 97 -6.14 -15.96 -6.77
C PRO A 97 -5.82 -17.40 -6.32
N PRO A 98 -6.67 -18.00 -5.46
CA PRO A 98 -6.45 -19.34 -4.94
C PRO A 98 -6.77 -20.36 -6.04
N GLY A 99 -5.95 -21.39 -6.21
CA GLY A 99 -6.17 -22.44 -7.22
C GLY A 99 -5.24 -22.42 -8.42
N LYS A 100 -4.36 -21.41 -8.57
CA LYS A 100 -3.22 -21.55 -9.49
C LYS A 100 -2.28 -22.65 -8.98
N PRO A 101 -1.88 -23.63 -9.81
CA PRO A 101 -0.97 -24.68 -9.40
C PRO A 101 0.41 -24.11 -9.03
N GLY A 102 1.07 -24.71 -8.04
CA GLY A 102 2.41 -24.35 -7.59
C GLY A 102 2.48 -23.79 -6.17
N ASP A 103 3.71 -23.65 -5.67
CA ASP A 103 3.97 -23.19 -4.30
C ASP A 103 3.45 -21.75 -4.09
N PRO A 104 2.89 -21.45 -2.91
CA PRO A 104 2.33 -20.12 -2.61
C PRO A 104 3.37 -18.99 -2.78
N ILE A 105 4.64 -19.25 -2.46
CA ILE A 105 5.73 -18.28 -2.62
C ILE A 105 6.04 -18.02 -4.09
N SER A 106 6.11 -19.06 -4.90
CA SER A 106 6.33 -18.95 -6.34
C SER A 106 5.20 -18.16 -7.00
N ARG A 107 3.95 -18.35 -6.55
CA ARG A 107 2.78 -17.57 -7.00
C ARG A 107 2.88 -16.10 -6.62
N LEU A 108 3.25 -15.80 -5.37
CA LEU A 108 3.47 -14.41 -4.91
C LEU A 108 4.59 -13.73 -5.70
N ALA A 109 5.70 -14.45 -5.95
CA ALA A 109 6.83 -13.96 -6.72
C ALA A 109 6.46 -13.67 -8.18
N ALA A 110 5.65 -14.53 -8.82
CA ALA A 110 5.15 -14.31 -10.18
C ALA A 110 4.31 -13.03 -10.31
N CYS A 111 3.67 -12.60 -9.22
CA CYS A 111 2.91 -11.35 -9.17
C CYS A 111 3.75 -10.15 -8.68
N GLY A 112 5.07 -10.30 -8.58
CA GLY A 112 5.99 -9.22 -8.17
C GLY A 112 6.05 -8.98 -6.65
N VAL A 113 5.57 -9.93 -5.84
CA VAL A 113 5.69 -9.90 -4.38
C VAL A 113 6.82 -10.84 -3.95
N ALA A 114 8.02 -10.27 -3.87
CA ALA A 114 9.19 -10.97 -3.35
C ALA A 114 9.11 -11.19 -1.82
N VAL A 115 9.78 -12.24 -1.32
CA VAL A 115 9.77 -12.70 0.08
C VAL A 115 10.33 -11.69 1.10
N ASN A 116 11.05 -10.68 0.63
CA ASN A 116 11.62 -9.60 1.43
C ASN A 116 10.69 -8.38 1.54
N ASN A 117 9.57 -8.36 0.82
CA ASN A 117 8.60 -7.28 0.90
C ASN A 117 7.71 -7.42 2.14
N ASN A 118 7.22 -6.29 2.63
CA ASN A 118 6.15 -6.28 3.61
C ASN A 118 4.83 -6.59 2.90
N ALA A 119 4.10 -7.60 3.36
CA ALA A 119 2.88 -8.07 2.73
C ALA A 119 1.74 -8.15 3.74
N LEU A 120 0.57 -7.64 3.33
CA LEU A 120 -0.69 -7.81 4.02
C LEU A 120 -1.55 -8.77 3.19
N LEU A 121 -1.73 -9.98 3.70
CA LEU A 121 -2.54 -11.02 3.05
C LEU A 121 -4.01 -10.82 3.41
N VAL A 122 -4.85 -10.80 2.38
CA VAL A 122 -6.29 -10.62 2.51
C VAL A 122 -7.01 -11.69 1.72
N SER A 123 -8.05 -12.27 2.30
CA SER A 123 -9.03 -13.10 1.61
C SER A 123 -10.42 -12.58 1.95
N GLN A 124 -11.49 -13.17 1.42
CA GLN A 124 -12.85 -12.69 1.69
C GLN A 124 -13.13 -12.64 3.21
N ASP A 125 -12.91 -13.75 3.93
CA ASP A 125 -13.18 -13.87 5.37
C ASP A 125 -11.90 -13.94 6.25
N GLY A 126 -10.72 -13.98 5.64
CA GLY A 126 -9.43 -14.09 6.34
C GLY A 126 -8.90 -15.52 6.51
N VAL A 127 -9.73 -16.55 6.34
CA VAL A 127 -9.33 -17.97 6.57
C VAL A 127 -8.26 -18.44 5.59
N VAL A 128 -8.46 -18.20 4.28
CA VAL A 128 -7.49 -18.60 3.25
C VAL A 128 -6.18 -17.84 3.42
N ALA A 129 -6.25 -16.56 3.79
CA ALA A 129 -5.08 -15.73 4.04
C ALA A 129 -4.24 -16.27 5.21
N LYS A 130 -4.88 -16.71 6.29
CA LYS A 130 -4.19 -17.36 7.41
C LYS A 130 -3.45 -18.63 6.96
N ASN A 131 -4.14 -19.53 6.27
CA ASN A 131 -3.54 -20.80 5.83
C ASN A 131 -2.32 -20.56 4.92
N VAL A 132 -2.41 -19.58 4.01
CA VAL A 132 -1.29 -19.19 3.15
C VAL A 132 -0.17 -18.57 3.97
N ALA A 133 -0.50 -17.72 4.95
CA ALA A 133 0.49 -17.08 5.82
C ALA A 133 1.28 -18.12 6.62
N ASP A 134 0.59 -19.08 7.22
CA ASP A 134 1.20 -20.17 8.00
C ASP A 134 2.11 -21.04 7.10
N ALA A 135 1.71 -21.30 5.86
CA ALA A 135 2.51 -22.07 4.91
C ALA A 135 3.80 -21.35 4.45
N ILE A 136 3.79 -20.02 4.38
CA ILE A 136 4.94 -19.23 3.90
C ILE A 136 5.78 -18.64 5.03
N ALA A 137 5.29 -18.63 6.27
CA ALA A 137 5.91 -17.99 7.42
C ALA A 137 7.38 -18.38 7.63
N ALA A 138 7.72 -19.66 7.43
CA ALA A 138 9.09 -20.16 7.61
C ALA A 138 10.08 -19.65 6.55
N GLN A 139 9.59 -19.28 5.37
CA GLN A 139 10.42 -18.85 4.23
C GLN A 139 10.35 -17.34 3.99
N TRP A 140 9.40 -16.65 4.63
CA TRP A 140 9.21 -15.22 4.50
C TRP A 140 10.25 -14.44 5.33
N THR A 141 10.82 -13.38 4.75
CA THR A 141 11.85 -12.57 5.41
C THR A 141 11.40 -11.15 5.72
N GLY A 142 10.38 -10.64 5.02
CA GLY A 142 9.74 -9.36 5.31
C GLY A 142 8.74 -9.43 6.47
N GLU A 143 8.03 -8.33 6.71
CA GLU A 143 6.90 -8.32 7.65
C GLU A 143 5.66 -8.93 6.98
N LEU A 144 5.08 -9.96 7.59
CA LEU A 144 3.87 -10.64 7.10
C LEU A 144 2.72 -10.39 8.06
N ALA A 145 1.66 -9.77 7.56
CA ALA A 145 0.43 -9.51 8.29
C ALA A 145 -0.77 -10.16 7.60
N VAL A 146 -1.75 -10.59 8.37
CA VAL A 146 -3.04 -11.10 7.90
C VAL A 146 -4.13 -10.16 8.37
N LEU A 147 -5.01 -9.76 7.46
CA LEU A 147 -6.13 -8.89 7.81
C LEU A 147 -7.23 -9.67 8.54
N GLU A 148 -7.56 -9.25 9.76
CA GLU A 148 -8.65 -9.80 10.54
C GLU A 148 -10.00 -9.57 9.86
N GLY A 149 -10.79 -10.64 9.71
CA GLY A 149 -12.10 -10.60 9.04
C GLY A 149 -12.03 -10.34 7.53
N GLY A 150 -10.84 -10.34 6.95
CA GLY A 150 -10.63 -10.28 5.50
C GLY A 150 -11.13 -9.00 4.83
N TYR A 151 -11.46 -9.12 3.54
CA TYR A 151 -11.95 -8.01 2.73
C TYR A 151 -13.32 -7.51 3.19
N ALA A 152 -14.17 -8.40 3.72
CA ALA A 152 -15.45 -8.01 4.28
C ALA A 152 -15.29 -7.00 5.43
N ALA A 153 -14.41 -7.30 6.41
CA ALA A 153 -14.12 -6.38 7.51
C ALA A 153 -13.44 -5.09 7.04
N TRP A 154 -12.58 -5.16 6.00
CA TRP A 154 -12.03 -3.96 5.38
C TRP A 154 -13.14 -3.02 4.90
N ARG A 155 -14.16 -3.56 4.22
CA ARG A 155 -15.23 -2.76 3.59
C ARG A 155 -16.18 -2.11 4.58
N GLU A 156 -16.24 -2.58 5.82
CA GLU A 156 -17.01 -1.93 6.88
C GLU A 156 -16.36 -0.63 7.37
N VAL A 157 -15.02 -0.59 7.37
CA VAL A 157 -14.25 0.54 7.90
C VAL A 157 -13.74 1.47 6.80
N TRP A 158 -13.30 0.89 5.68
CA TRP A 158 -12.61 1.59 4.60
C TRP A 158 -13.24 1.32 3.23
N THR A 159 -13.21 2.35 2.39
CA THR A 159 -13.54 2.27 0.96
C THR A 159 -12.34 1.78 0.15
N THR A 160 -12.57 1.34 -1.09
CA THR A 160 -11.51 1.00 -2.06
C THR A 160 -10.53 2.14 -2.34
N ALA A 161 -10.99 3.39 -2.19
CA ALA A 161 -10.20 4.60 -2.32
C ALA A 161 -9.41 4.97 -1.05
N GLY A 162 -9.48 4.15 0.00
CA GLY A 162 -8.78 4.37 1.27
C GLY A 162 -9.37 5.48 2.15
N ARG A 163 -10.62 5.89 1.90
CA ARG A 163 -11.40 6.80 2.76
C ARG A 163 -12.22 5.98 3.76
N ARG A 164 -12.43 6.52 4.96
CA ARG A 164 -13.25 5.86 5.98
C ARG A 164 -14.71 5.83 5.54
N VAL A 165 -15.37 4.69 5.74
CA VAL A 165 -16.79 4.51 5.44
C VAL A 165 -17.62 5.29 6.47
N PRO A 166 -18.60 6.11 6.04
CA PRO A 166 -19.51 6.76 6.97
C PRO A 166 -20.31 5.73 7.78
N PRO A 167 -20.53 5.97 9.09
CA PRO A 167 -21.37 5.11 9.90
C PRO A 167 -22.79 5.03 9.30
N LYS A 168 -23.30 3.81 9.14
CA LYS A 168 -24.64 3.54 8.60
C LYS A 168 -25.70 4.29 9.43
N GLY A 169 -26.62 4.98 8.76
CA GLY A 169 -27.76 5.67 9.40
C GLY A 169 -27.47 7.07 9.95
N ARG A 170 -26.25 7.59 9.84
CA ARG A 170 -25.96 9.00 10.17
C ARG A 170 -25.86 9.82 8.90
N TRP A 171 -26.80 10.75 8.70
CA TRP A 171 -26.68 11.75 7.65
C TRP A 171 -25.39 12.55 7.85
N MET A 172 -24.44 12.38 6.93
CA MET A 172 -23.23 13.19 6.87
C MET A 172 -23.37 14.12 5.67
N PRO A 173 -23.29 15.45 5.86
CA PRO A 173 -23.19 16.38 4.74
C PRO A 173 -21.81 16.21 4.10
N THR A 174 -21.66 15.20 3.25
CA THR A 174 -20.53 15.09 2.33
C THR A 174 -20.65 16.32 1.42
N GLY A 175 -19.74 17.28 1.57
CA GLY A 175 -19.83 18.67 1.09
C GLY A 175 -19.97 18.92 -0.41
N THR A 176 -20.56 17.99 -1.15
CA THR A 176 -21.01 18.11 -2.53
C THR A 176 -22.54 18.15 -2.63
N GLU A 177 -23.29 17.75 -1.59
CA GLU A 177 -24.76 17.82 -1.58
C GLU A 177 -25.32 19.20 -1.21
N ALA A 178 -24.51 20.09 -0.60
CA ALA A 178 -24.89 21.49 -0.45
C ALA A 178 -24.98 22.24 -1.80
N LEU A 179 -24.47 21.66 -2.88
CA LEU A 179 -24.51 22.22 -4.24
C LEU A 179 -25.46 21.47 -5.18
N LYS A 180 -26.30 20.55 -4.65
CA LYS A 180 -27.39 19.92 -5.41
C LYS A 180 -28.77 20.13 -4.79
N SER A 181 -28.90 21.02 -3.79
CA SER A 181 -30.20 21.63 -3.44
C SER A 181 -30.56 22.82 -4.35
N GLY A 182 -29.72 23.13 -5.36
CA GLY A 182 -30.00 24.10 -6.41
C GLY A 182 -30.56 23.52 -7.71
N LEU A 183 -30.74 22.20 -7.82
CA LEU A 183 -31.51 21.61 -8.93
C LEU A 183 -32.96 21.47 -8.48
N ASN A 184 -33.68 22.60 -8.46
CA ASN A 184 -35.13 22.58 -8.50
C ASN A 184 -35.55 21.90 -9.81
N VAL A 185 -35.83 20.60 -9.77
CA VAL A 185 -36.70 19.98 -10.79
C VAL A 185 -38.12 20.44 -10.45
N GLY A 186 -38.41 21.70 -10.74
CA GLY A 186 -39.78 22.19 -10.80
C GLY A 186 -40.43 21.62 -12.06
N ASP A 187 -41.59 20.97 -11.89
CA ASP A 187 -42.57 20.48 -12.89
C ASP A 187 -42.10 19.76 -14.18
N ALA A 188 -40.80 19.63 -14.45
CA ALA A 188 -40.29 18.96 -15.64
C ALA A 188 -40.44 17.42 -15.59
N ALA A 189 -40.94 16.87 -14.48
CA ALA A 189 -41.28 15.45 -14.35
C ALA A 189 -42.70 15.10 -14.87
N MET A 190 -43.50 16.09 -15.32
CA MET A 190 -44.90 15.88 -15.74
C MET A 190 -45.19 16.24 -17.21
N SER A 191 -44.17 16.36 -18.07
CA SER A 191 -44.39 16.75 -19.48
C SER A 191 -43.59 15.90 -20.45
N TYR A 192 -43.79 14.57 -20.42
CA TYR A 192 -43.69 13.74 -21.62
C TYR A 192 -44.86 12.74 -21.60
N GLU A 193 -46.08 13.26 -21.44
CA GLU A 193 -47.25 12.66 -22.10
C GLU A 193 -47.18 13.04 -23.60
N GLU A 194 -46.20 12.49 -24.32
CA GLU A 194 -46.18 12.57 -25.78
C GLU A 194 -46.55 11.19 -26.33
N GLN A 195 -47.86 11.02 -26.48
CA GLN A 195 -48.49 10.42 -27.65
C GLN A 195 -47.62 9.41 -28.43
N GLN A 196 -47.61 8.16 -27.98
CA GLN A 196 -47.48 7.02 -28.89
C GLN A 196 -48.80 6.26 -28.91
N ASN A 197 -49.81 6.88 -29.54
CA ASN A 197 -50.89 6.12 -30.14
C ASN A 197 -50.35 5.50 -31.44
N VAL A 198 -49.56 4.43 -31.31
CA VAL A 198 -49.33 3.50 -32.41
C VAL A 198 -50.33 2.37 -32.22
N GLU A 199 -51.61 2.66 -32.47
CA GLU A 199 -52.58 1.62 -32.72
C GLU A 199 -52.38 1.18 -34.17
N ASP A 200 -51.63 0.10 -34.35
CA ASP A 200 -51.88 -0.83 -35.44
C ASP A 200 -51.48 -2.24 -35.00
N ALA A 201 -52.51 -3.05 -34.74
CA ALA A 201 -52.72 -4.36 -35.39
C ALA A 201 -53.25 -5.45 -34.44
N THR A 202 -54.43 -5.97 -34.82
CA THR A 202 -54.92 -7.35 -34.69
C THR A 202 -55.48 -7.83 -33.35
N LYS A 203 -56.81 -7.97 -33.29
CA LYS A 203 -57.51 -9.23 -32.93
C LYS A 203 -59.03 -9.11 -33.13
N TYR A 204 -59.52 -9.90 -34.10
CA TYR A 204 -60.88 -10.41 -34.36
C TYR A 204 -62.03 -9.42 -34.59
#